data_AF-A0AAE0MR96-F1
#
_entry.id   AF-A0AAE0MR96-F1
#
_cell.length_a   1.000
_cell.length_b   1.000
_cell.length_c   1.000
_cell.angle_alpha   90.00
_cell.angle_beta   90.00
_cell.angle_gamma   90.00
#
_symmetry.space_group_name_H-M   'P 1'
#
loop_
_entity.id
_entity.type
_entity.pdbx_description
1 polymer ?
#
loop_
_entity_poly.entity_id
_entity_poly.type
_entity_poly.pdbx_seq_one_letter_code
_entity_poly.pdbx_strand_id
1 'polypeptide(L)'
;MSSVLTRQYERDIGIYALDSNPMIAQVGKMAEQLLWQINWKSSRDNLVSTIYFNVVRLVSYVEYGLTFDLQKEKEELEETISKAS
;
A
#
# COMPACT_ATOMS: atom_id res chain seq x y z
N MET A 1 5.91 -18.64 5.17
CA MET A 1 5.59 -17.92 6.42
C MET A 1 6.04 -16.48 6.25
N SER A 2 5.13 -15.50 6.28
CA SER A 2 5.50 -14.08 6.16
C SER A 2 6.31 -13.64 7.38
N SER A 3 7.33 -12.83 7.15
CA SER A 3 8.19 -12.29 8.22
C SER A 3 7.38 -11.46 9.24
N VAL A 4 7.93 -11.28 10.46
CA VAL A 4 7.32 -10.42 11.49
C VAL A 4 7.12 -9.00 10.97
N LEU A 5 8.07 -8.50 10.18
CA LEU A 5 8.04 -7.18 9.57
C LEU A 5 6.90 -7.08 8.54
N THR A 6 6.75 -8.08 7.68
CA THR A 6 5.67 -8.15 6.68
C THR A 6 4.29 -8.05 7.33
N ARG A 7 4.08 -8.75 8.45
CA ARG A 7 2.81 -8.71 9.20
C ARG A 7 2.56 -7.35 9.85
N GLN A 8 3.62 -6.66 10.28
CA GLN A 8 3.50 -5.31 10.82
C GLN A 8 3.04 -4.33 9.72
N TYR A 9 3.64 -4.41 8.53
CA TYR A 9 3.24 -3.58 7.39
C TYR A 9 1.79 -3.80 6.97
N GLU A 10 1.33 -5.05 6.93
CA GLU A 10 -0.07 -5.36 6.65
C GLU A 10 -1.03 -4.77 7.70
N ARG A 11 -0.64 -4.84 8.98
CA ARG A 11 -1.41 -4.23 10.06
C ARG A 11 -1.45 -2.71 9.93
N ASP A 12 -0.32 -2.07 9.66
CA ASP A 12 -0.24 -0.62 9.50
C ASP A 12 -1.09 -0.14 8.32
N ILE A 13 -1.07 -0.86 7.20
CA ILE A 13 -1.95 -0.60 6.06
C ILE A 13 -3.43 -0.66 6.48
N GLY A 14 -3.81 -1.67 7.26
CA GLY A 14 -5.18 -1.76 7.81
C GLY A 14 -5.53 -0.61 8.76
N ILE A 15 -4.56 -0.08 9.51
CA ILE A 15 -4.75 1.11 10.36
C ILE A 15 -5.00 2.33 9.47
N TYR A 16 -4.20 2.56 8.42
CA TYR A 16 -4.42 3.66 7.48
C TYR A 16 -5.78 3.57 6.78
N ALA A 17 -6.25 2.37 6.42
CA ALA A 17 -7.55 2.17 5.78
C ALA A 17 -8.75 2.58 6.66
N LEU A 18 -8.54 2.64 7.98
CA LEU A 18 -9.50 3.02 9.00
C LEU A 18 -9.27 4.45 9.53
N ASP A 19 -8.34 5.21 8.93
CA ASP A 19 -8.03 6.55 9.37
C ASP A 19 -9.25 7.50 9.25
N SER A 20 -9.33 8.45 10.18
CA SER A 20 -10.38 9.46 10.19
C SER A 20 -10.30 10.44 9.00
N ASN A 21 -9.12 10.64 8.43
CA ASN A 21 -8.92 11.42 7.23
C ASN A 21 -9.33 10.59 6.00
N PRO A 22 -10.33 11.05 5.22
CA PRO A 22 -10.86 10.27 4.10
C PRO A 22 -9.83 9.98 3.01
N MET A 23 -8.83 10.85 2.82
CA MET A 23 -7.78 10.63 1.82
C MET A 23 -6.78 9.57 2.28
N ILE A 24 -6.38 9.59 3.56
CA ILE A 24 -5.53 8.54 4.16
C ILE A 24 -6.27 7.19 4.11
N ALA A 25 -7.56 7.17 4.48
CA ALA A 25 -8.39 5.98 4.40
C ALA A 25 -8.49 5.41 2.97
N GLN A 26 -8.57 6.27 1.96
CA GLN A 26 -8.56 5.83 0.55
C GLN A 26 -7.22 5.22 0.15
N VAL A 27 -6.10 5.82 0.55
CA VAL A 27 -4.75 5.26 0.33
C VAL A 27 -4.62 3.89 1.00
N GLY A 28 -5.06 3.76 2.26
CA GLY A 28 -5.04 2.48 2.97
C GLY A 28 -5.90 1.41 2.30
N LYS A 29 -7.13 1.74 1.89
CA LYS A 29 -8.03 0.81 1.18
C LYS A 29 -7.47 0.39 -0.18
N MET A 30 -6.84 1.30 -0.92
CA MET A 30 -6.13 0.96 -2.15
C MET A 30 -5.05 -0.08 -1.87
N ALA A 31 -4.23 0.13 -0.84
CA ALA A 31 -3.19 -0.81 -0.48
C ALA A 31 -3.72 -2.16 0.00
N GLU A 32 -4.82 -2.22 0.73
CA GLU A 32 -5.49 -3.48 1.07
C GLU A 32 -5.87 -4.27 -0.19
N GLN A 33 -6.43 -3.61 -1.21
CA GLN A 33 -6.73 -4.25 -2.50
C GLN A 33 -5.47 -4.84 -3.14
N LEU A 34 -4.35 -4.10 -3.13
CA LEU A 34 -3.08 -4.57 -3.69
C LEU A 34 -2.50 -5.74 -2.88
N LEU A 35 -2.61 -5.71 -1.54
CA LEU A 35 -2.20 -6.82 -0.68
C LEU A 35 -2.95 -8.12 -1.05
N TRP A 36 -4.25 -8.02 -1.35
CA TRP A 36 -5.05 -9.15 -1.83
C TRP A 36 -4.53 -9.70 -3.17
N GLN A 37 -4.16 -8.82 -4.11
CA GLN A 37 -3.65 -9.22 -5.44
C GLN A 37 -2.30 -9.95 -5.37
N ILE A 38 -1.47 -9.68 -4.37
CA ILE A 38 -0.13 -10.27 -4.25
C ILE A 38 -0.09 -11.55 -3.40
N ASN A 39 -1.23 -11.99 -2.85
CA ASN A 39 -1.26 -13.05 -1.85
C ASN A 39 -0.69 -14.40 -2.35
N TRP A 40 -0.76 -14.66 -3.65
CA TRP A 40 -0.24 -15.87 -4.30
C TRP A 40 1.15 -15.70 -4.95
N LYS A 41 1.74 -14.51 -4.93
CA LYS A 41 3.04 -14.24 -5.58
C LYS A 41 4.20 -14.76 -4.75
N SER A 42 5.25 -15.25 -5.41
CA SER A 42 6.44 -15.75 -4.71
C SER A 42 7.24 -14.62 -4.06
N SER A 43 7.26 -13.44 -4.68
CA SER A 43 7.85 -12.20 -4.16
C SER A 43 6.98 -11.43 -3.16
N ARG A 44 5.92 -12.03 -2.61
CA ARG A 44 4.93 -11.36 -1.74
C ARG A 44 5.55 -10.50 -0.65
N ASP A 45 6.51 -10.99 0.12
CA ASP A 45 7.10 -10.23 1.24
C ASP A 45 7.81 -8.94 0.77
N ASN A 46 8.47 -8.98 -0.39
CA ASN A 46 9.06 -7.79 -1.00
C ASN A 46 7.98 -6.82 -1.52
N LEU A 47 6.93 -7.35 -2.13
CA LEU A 47 5.81 -6.56 -2.63
C LEU A 47 5.02 -5.88 -1.51
N VAL A 48 4.80 -6.55 -0.36
CA VAL A 48 4.20 -5.93 0.83
C VAL A 48 5.02 -4.73 1.27
N SER A 49 6.35 -4.86 1.33
CA SER A 49 7.24 -3.76 1.71
C SER A 49 7.14 -2.60 0.72
N THR A 50 7.11 -2.90 -0.59
CA THR A 50 6.96 -1.90 -1.65
C THR A 50 5.63 -1.15 -1.52
N ILE A 51 4.51 -1.87 -1.35
CA ILE A 51 3.19 -1.28 -1.13
C ILE A 51 3.21 -0.39 0.11
N TYR A 52 3.76 -0.88 1.22
CA TYR A 52 3.82 -0.14 2.48
C TYR A 52 4.58 1.18 2.36
N PHE A 53 5.79 1.18 1.80
CA PHE A 53 6.56 2.42 1.64
C PHE A 53 5.86 3.43 0.72
N ASN A 54 5.14 2.94 -0.30
CA ASN A 54 4.36 3.80 -1.16
C ASN A 54 3.17 4.41 -0.42
N VAL A 55 2.45 3.62 0.37
CA VAL A 55 1.38 4.10 1.28
C VAL A 55 1.90 5.17 2.21
N VAL A 56 3.01 4.93 2.93
CA VAL A 56 3.59 5.90 3.86
C VAL A 56 3.92 7.22 3.14
N ARG A 57 4.49 7.15 1.93
CA ARG A 57 4.77 8.34 1.10
C ARG A 57 3.49 9.12 0.77
N LEU A 58 2.44 8.44 0.31
CA LEU A 58 1.17 9.07 -0.05
C LEU A 58 0.45 9.65 1.18
N VAL A 59 0.48 8.95 2.32
CA VAL A 59 -0.04 9.47 3.59
C VAL A 59 0.70 10.74 3.99
N SER A 60 2.03 10.75 3.91
CA SER A 60 2.80 11.98 4.14
C SER A 60 2.39 13.10 3.19
N TYR A 61 2.12 12.83 1.91
CA TYR A 61 1.62 13.87 1.00
C TYR A 61 0.30 14.47 1.48
N VAL A 62 -0.64 13.64 1.97
CA VAL A 62 -1.88 14.13 2.58
C VAL A 62 -1.60 14.99 3.80
N GLU A 63 -0.75 14.53 4.72
CA GLU A 63 -0.42 15.24 5.97
C GLU A 63 0.27 16.59 5.71
N TYR A 64 1.10 16.68 4.67
CA TYR A 64 1.77 17.92 4.25
C TYR A 64 0.91 18.78 3.29
N GLY A 65 -0.31 18.38 2.98
CA GLY A 65 -1.20 19.12 2.08
C GLY A 65 -0.73 19.15 0.62
N LEU A 66 0.08 18.17 0.22
CA LEU A 66 0.54 17.99 -1.16
C LEU A 66 -0.56 17.31 -1.99
N THR A 67 -0.61 17.65 -3.27
CA THR A 67 -1.57 17.07 -4.22
C THR A 67 -0.92 15.91 -4.97
N PHE A 68 -1.70 14.86 -5.20
CA PHE A 68 -1.31 13.69 -6.00
C PHE A 68 -2.56 13.05 -6.62
N ASP A 69 -2.36 12.25 -7.65
CA ASP A 69 -3.43 11.47 -8.29
C ASP A 69 -3.37 10.03 -7.78
N LEU A 70 -4.31 9.68 -6.91
CA LEU A 70 -4.39 8.36 -6.30
C LEU A 70 -4.59 7.25 -7.35
N GLN A 71 -5.34 7.51 -8.42
CA GLN A 71 -5.59 6.52 -9.45
C GLN A 71 -4.32 6.23 -10.24
N LYS A 72 -3.56 7.27 -10.58
CA LYS A 72 -2.26 7.11 -11.25
C LYS A 72 -1.26 6.35 -10.37
N GLU A 73 -1.17 6.68 -9.09
CA GLU A 73 -0.28 6.01 -8.14
C GLU A 73 -0.66 4.52 -7.96
N LYS A 74 -1.96 4.21 -7.99
CA LYS A 74 -2.45 2.83 -8.01
C LYS A 74 -1.97 2.09 -9.25
N GLU A 75 -2.13 2.68 -10.44
CA GLU A 75 -1.76 2.06 -11.71
C GLU A 75 -0.25 1.77 -11.79
N GLU A 76 0.60 2.70 -11.34
CA GLU A 76 2.06 2.50 -11.28
C GLU A 76 2.46 1.35 -10.33
N LEU A 77 1.77 1.22 -9.20
CA LEU A 77 1.95 0.10 -8.26
C LEU A 77 1.46 -1.23 -8.84
N GLU A 78 0.29 -1.25 -9.47
CA GLU A 78 -0.25 -2.45 -10.13
C GLU A 78 0.69 -2.92 -11.26
N GLU A 79 1.26 -1.99 -12.03
CA GLU A 79 2.26 -2.32 -13.05
C GLU A 79 3.51 -2.95 -12.42
N THR A 80 4.02 -2.39 -11.33
CA THR A 80 5.15 -2.94 -10.57
C THR A 80 4.87 -4.35 -10.06
N ILE A 81 3.68 -4.56 -9.48
CA ILE A 81 3.21 -5.85 -8.98
C ILE A 81 3.08 -6.86 -10.13
N SER A 82 2.58 -6.44 -11.29
CA SER A 82 2.40 -7.31 -12.45
C SER A 82 3.73 -7.86 -12.97
N LYS A 83 4.79 -7.05 -12.94
CA LYS A 83 6.14 -7.41 -13.37
C LYS A 83 6.89 -8.29 -12.36
N ALA A 84 6.51 -8.25 -11.09
CA ALA A 84 7.10 -9.09 -10.06
C ALA A 84 6.52 -10.52 -10.08
N SER A 85 7.40 -11.53 -10.06
CA SER A 85 7.04 -12.97 -10.05
C SER A 85 6.76 -13.51 -8.65
#